data_AF-A0A7X8B289-F1
#
_entry.id   AF-A0A7X8B289-F1
#
_cell.length_a   1.000
_cell.length_b   1.000
_cell.length_c   1.000
_cell.angle_alpha   90.00
_cell.angle_beta   90.00
_cell.angle_gamma   90.00
#
_symmetry.space_group_name_H-M   'P 1'
#
loop_
_entity.id
_entity.type
_entity.pdbx_description
1 polymer ?
#
loop_
_entity_poly.entity_id
_entity_poly.type
_entity_poly.pdbx_seq_one_letter_code
_entity_poly.pdbx_strand_id
1 'polypeptide(L)'
;MLSRRIMPEGENVACSKSLQFALVLLFALMSAGCVSTAGLSEFRQYRDSFERVNVASTAIFDEMGAAERAKARQLFLRGLPPVPATRTASQTIKASGFDEQFYIEDAPYVSQTGDPPATAAFRRSIAAVAVFNDIVLAYAEGRSLSELKREAAVLGSVVQEALHAVGGARVIGGLSMPAVGAALTLVKAGADQAVALASRAAFRDAVVAQQPNIDAILVTVRDGTPAIFGLLTGDLADSAKDAMDRGDKATAQVFIAQIETYRKMLSDWVLLLDDTRTALRATIAAMEHPYGCDPPLFVHELAASADQLRARTESIRNAIVTLRRGL
;
A
#
# COMPACT_ATOMS: atom_id res chain seq x y z
N MET A 1 -74.19 -49.44 -45.46
CA MET A 1 -73.44 -50.00 -44.30
C MET A 1 -72.28 -49.06 -44.00
N LEU A 2 -72.47 -48.13 -43.05
CA LEU A 2 -71.48 -47.11 -42.66
C LEU A 2 -71.00 -47.45 -41.25
N SER A 3 -69.74 -47.89 -41.15
CA SER A 3 -69.08 -48.23 -39.90
C SER A 3 -68.37 -46.98 -39.35
N ARG A 4 -68.90 -46.42 -38.26
CA ARG A 4 -68.26 -45.35 -37.47
C ARG A 4 -67.16 -45.97 -36.60
N ARG A 5 -65.90 -45.59 -36.85
CA ARG A 5 -64.82 -45.72 -35.86
C ARG A 5 -64.86 -44.54 -34.91
N ILE A 6 -64.99 -44.82 -33.63
CA ILE A 6 -64.75 -43.89 -32.53
C ILE A 6 -63.32 -44.16 -32.05
N MET A 7 -62.44 -43.17 -32.07
CA MET A 7 -61.14 -43.24 -31.41
C MET A 7 -61.21 -42.54 -30.06
N PRO A 8 -60.56 -43.09 -29.00
CA PRO A 8 -60.52 -42.46 -27.69
C PRO A 8 -59.46 -41.35 -27.65
N GLU A 9 -59.92 -40.12 -27.43
CA GLU A 9 -59.10 -39.01 -26.95
C GLU A 9 -58.98 -39.10 -25.43
N GLY A 10 -57.75 -39.02 -24.92
CA GLY A 10 -57.50 -38.56 -23.56
C GLY A 10 -56.60 -39.48 -22.75
N GLU A 11 -55.28 -39.32 -22.88
CA GLU A 11 -54.35 -39.75 -21.82
C GLU A 11 -52.93 -39.12 -21.84
N ASN A 12 -52.62 -38.20 -22.78
CA ASN A 12 -51.23 -37.69 -22.93
C ASN A 12 -50.95 -36.27 -22.37
N VAL A 13 -51.92 -35.61 -21.72
CA VAL A 13 -51.76 -34.18 -21.32
C VAL A 13 -51.06 -33.98 -19.97
N ALA A 14 -51.01 -35.00 -19.11
CA ALA A 14 -50.43 -34.89 -17.77
C ALA A 14 -48.88 -34.87 -17.77
N CYS A 15 -48.23 -35.54 -18.73
CA CYS A 15 -46.76 -35.64 -18.76
C CYS A 15 -46.07 -34.35 -19.24
N SER A 16 -46.75 -33.54 -20.06
CA SER A 16 -46.20 -32.29 -20.62
C SER A 16 -46.05 -31.17 -19.59
N LYS A 17 -46.99 -31.05 -18.63
CA LYS A 17 -46.98 -29.95 -17.64
C LYS A 17 -45.88 -30.11 -16.59
N SER A 18 -45.55 -31.34 -16.20
CA SER A 18 -44.48 -31.63 -15.24
C SER A 18 -43.09 -31.31 -15.80
N LEU A 19 -42.88 -31.56 -17.10
CA LEU A 19 -41.62 -31.25 -17.78
C LEU A 19 -41.40 -29.73 -17.92
N GLN A 20 -42.46 -28.97 -18.22
CA GLN A 20 -42.38 -27.50 -18.31
C GLN A 20 -42.06 -26.85 -16.96
N PHE A 21 -42.67 -27.32 -15.86
CA PHE A 21 -42.35 -26.80 -14.52
C PHE A 21 -40.90 -27.07 -14.10
N ALA A 22 -40.37 -28.26 -14.40
CA ALA A 22 -38.97 -28.59 -14.11
C ALA A 22 -38.00 -27.71 -14.90
N LEU A 23 -38.31 -27.40 -16.16
CA LEU A 23 -37.47 -26.57 -17.03
C LEU A 23 -37.48 -25.09 -16.60
N VAL A 24 -38.63 -24.56 -16.17
CA VAL A 24 -38.72 -23.19 -15.62
C VAL A 24 -38.00 -23.08 -14.28
N LEU A 25 -38.10 -24.09 -13.40
CA LEU A 25 -37.38 -24.10 -12.12
C LEU A 25 -35.85 -24.20 -12.33
N LEU A 26 -35.41 -25.04 -13.28
CA LEU A 26 -34.00 -25.16 -13.64
C LEU A 26 -33.47 -23.84 -14.24
N PHE A 27 -34.23 -23.20 -15.12
CA PHE A 27 -33.86 -21.91 -15.70
C PHE A 27 -33.85 -20.79 -14.64
N ALA A 28 -34.79 -20.79 -13.70
CA ALA A 28 -34.80 -19.87 -12.56
C ALA A 28 -33.59 -20.07 -11.64
N LEU A 29 -33.23 -21.33 -11.33
CA LEU A 29 -32.04 -21.67 -10.54
C LEU A 29 -30.73 -21.31 -11.27
N MET A 30 -30.66 -21.50 -12.60
CA MET A 30 -29.48 -21.10 -13.37
C MET A 30 -29.39 -19.57 -13.54
N SER A 31 -30.53 -18.86 -13.64
CA SER A 31 -30.54 -17.39 -13.69
C SER A 31 -30.25 -16.74 -12.33
N ALA A 32 -30.55 -17.41 -11.22
CA ALA A 32 -30.17 -16.97 -9.87
C ALA A 32 -28.69 -17.23 -9.54
N GLY A 33 -28.03 -18.12 -10.28
CA GLY A 33 -26.63 -18.51 -10.07
C GLY A 33 -25.58 -17.54 -10.63
N CYS A 34 -25.96 -16.57 -11.48
CA CYS A 34 -25.03 -15.59 -12.06
C CYS A 34 -24.86 -14.31 -11.23
N VAL A 35 -25.46 -14.23 -10.03
CA VAL A 35 -25.66 -12.94 -9.34
C VAL A 35 -24.59 -12.55 -8.30
N SER A 36 -23.61 -13.39 -7.90
CA SER A 36 -22.85 -13.03 -6.67
C SER A 36 -21.32 -13.14 -6.66
N THR A 37 -20.62 -13.22 -7.80
CA THR A 37 -19.13 -13.17 -7.81
C THR A 37 -18.55 -12.03 -8.64
N ALA A 38 -19.38 -11.21 -9.28
CA ALA A 38 -18.92 -10.05 -10.03
C ALA A 38 -18.13 -9.10 -9.09
N GLY A 39 -16.87 -8.85 -9.40
CA GLY A 39 -15.98 -7.97 -8.63
C GLY A 39 -15.00 -8.69 -7.69
N LEU A 40 -15.28 -9.93 -7.24
CA LEU A 40 -14.37 -10.60 -6.29
C LEU A 40 -13.03 -10.97 -6.93
N SER A 41 -13.04 -11.44 -8.18
CA SER A 41 -11.81 -11.72 -8.94
C SER A 41 -10.96 -10.47 -9.12
N GLU A 42 -11.62 -9.35 -9.40
CA GLU A 42 -11.04 -8.05 -9.64
C GLU A 42 -10.42 -7.48 -8.36
N PHE A 43 -11.12 -7.61 -7.22
CA PHE A 43 -10.55 -7.26 -5.91
C PHE A 43 -9.32 -8.08 -5.57
N ARG A 44 -9.33 -9.40 -5.86
CA ARG A 44 -8.15 -10.24 -5.68
C ARG A 44 -6.99 -9.79 -6.56
N GLN A 45 -7.27 -9.49 -7.83
CA GLN A 45 -6.26 -8.99 -8.75
C GLN A 45 -5.67 -7.65 -8.30
N TYR A 46 -6.51 -6.73 -7.82
CA TYR A 46 -6.07 -5.46 -7.24
C TYR A 46 -5.18 -5.70 -6.00
N ARG A 47 -5.63 -6.54 -5.04
CA ARG A 47 -4.85 -6.86 -3.84
C ARG A 47 -3.51 -7.48 -4.18
N ASP A 48 -3.48 -8.43 -5.12
CA ASP A 48 -2.24 -9.05 -5.61
C ASP A 48 -1.31 -8.02 -6.28
N SER A 49 -1.88 -7.05 -6.98
CA SER A 49 -1.11 -5.96 -7.60
C SER A 49 -0.56 -5.00 -6.56
N PHE A 50 -1.35 -4.65 -5.54
CA PHE A 50 -0.90 -3.84 -4.42
C PHE A 50 0.22 -4.53 -3.63
N GLU A 51 0.18 -5.84 -3.45
CA GLU A 51 1.26 -6.56 -2.77
C GLU A 51 2.59 -6.42 -3.52
N ARG A 52 2.56 -6.32 -4.85
CA ARG A 52 3.76 -5.99 -5.65
C ARG A 52 4.24 -4.56 -5.41
N VAL A 53 3.31 -3.62 -5.20
CA VAL A 53 3.62 -2.23 -4.80
C VAL A 53 4.30 -2.22 -3.43
N ASN A 54 3.79 -2.99 -2.47
CA ASN A 54 4.36 -3.12 -1.14
C ASN A 54 5.80 -3.70 -1.18
N VAL A 55 6.01 -4.75 -1.97
CA VAL A 55 7.35 -5.34 -2.19
C VAL A 55 8.30 -4.36 -2.88
N ALA A 56 7.85 -3.63 -3.90
CA ALA A 56 8.67 -2.62 -4.58
C ALA A 56 9.04 -1.47 -3.64
N SER A 57 8.07 -1.00 -2.84
CA SER A 57 8.25 0.07 -1.86
C SER A 57 9.23 -0.35 -0.76
N THR A 58 9.19 -1.61 -0.33
CA THR A 58 10.14 -2.18 0.65
C THR A 58 11.59 -1.98 0.20
N ALA A 59 11.90 -2.26 -1.06
CA ALA A 59 13.25 -2.10 -1.56
C ALA A 59 13.69 -0.62 -1.64
N ILE A 60 12.78 0.30 -1.96
CA ILE A 60 13.03 1.75 -1.89
C ILE A 60 13.28 2.19 -0.43
N PHE A 61 12.49 1.67 0.52
CA PHE A 61 12.63 1.98 1.93
C PHE A 61 13.91 1.41 2.55
N ASP A 62 14.42 0.30 2.03
CA ASP A 62 15.73 -0.23 2.44
C ASP A 62 16.86 0.73 2.06
N GLU A 63 16.86 1.25 0.84
CA GLU A 63 17.82 2.27 0.39
C GLU A 63 17.63 3.58 1.19
N MET A 64 16.39 3.98 1.43
CA MET A 64 16.06 5.15 2.26
C MET A 64 16.61 4.99 3.69
N GLY A 65 16.44 3.81 4.30
CA GLY A 65 16.94 3.53 5.63
C GLY A 65 18.47 3.52 5.70
N ALA A 66 19.16 3.07 4.64
CA ALA A 66 20.60 3.19 4.55
C ALA A 66 21.05 4.66 4.49
N ALA A 67 20.39 5.48 3.66
CA ALA A 67 20.68 6.90 3.50
C ALA A 67 20.37 7.72 4.76
N GLU A 68 19.24 7.47 5.43
CA GLU A 68 18.87 8.13 6.69
C GLU A 68 19.91 7.87 7.78
N ARG A 69 20.37 6.62 7.93
CA ARG A 69 21.45 6.29 8.87
C ARG A 69 22.79 6.92 8.49
N ALA A 70 23.13 6.95 7.19
CA ALA A 70 24.33 7.63 6.72
C ALA A 70 24.30 9.12 7.09
N LYS A 71 23.14 9.77 6.90
CA LYS A 71 22.94 11.16 7.27
C LYS A 71 23.03 11.37 8.77
N ALA A 72 22.40 10.50 9.57
CA ALA A 72 22.49 10.56 11.02
C ALA A 72 23.94 10.42 11.51
N ARG A 73 24.74 9.51 10.91
CA ARG A 73 26.19 9.38 11.22
C ARG A 73 26.96 10.66 10.94
N GLN A 74 26.72 11.32 9.80
CA GLN A 74 27.36 12.61 9.49
C GLN A 74 26.99 13.68 10.54
N LEU A 75 25.73 13.70 10.98
CA LEU A 75 25.23 14.61 11.99
C LEU A 75 25.87 14.35 13.37
N PHE A 76 26.00 13.08 13.77
CA PHE A 76 26.72 12.69 15.00
C PHE A 76 28.17 13.16 14.99
N LEU A 77 28.90 12.98 13.88
CA LEU A 77 30.29 13.44 13.74
C LEU A 77 30.43 14.97 13.85
N ARG A 78 29.36 15.73 13.58
CA ARG A 78 29.32 17.18 13.72
C ARG A 78 28.88 17.65 15.11
N GLY A 79 28.63 16.73 16.05
CA GLY A 79 28.05 17.05 17.35
C GLY A 79 26.61 17.58 17.25
N LEU A 80 25.92 17.30 16.14
CA LEU A 80 24.55 17.70 15.87
C LEU A 80 23.63 16.48 15.96
N PRO A 81 23.24 16.07 17.16
CA PRO A 81 22.44 14.86 17.33
C PRO A 81 21.06 14.98 16.64
N PRO A 82 20.55 13.89 16.04
CA PRO A 82 19.32 13.88 15.25
C PRO A 82 18.03 14.03 16.08
N VAL A 83 18.08 13.91 17.41
CA VAL A 83 16.91 13.93 18.35
C VAL A 83 17.14 15.00 19.45
N PRO A 84 16.14 15.75 19.99
CA PRO A 84 16.39 16.93 20.86
C PRO A 84 16.70 16.52 22.31
N ALA A 85 16.92 17.55 23.14
CA ALA A 85 17.55 17.59 24.45
C ALA A 85 16.97 16.76 25.62
N THR A 86 15.83 16.07 25.51
CA THR A 86 15.43 15.10 26.57
C THR A 86 16.01 13.75 26.25
N ARG A 87 17.35 13.66 26.32
CA ARG A 87 18.02 12.38 26.16
C ARG A 87 18.27 11.76 27.51
N THR A 88 17.88 10.51 27.65
CA THR A 88 18.33 9.71 28.78
C THR A 88 19.69 9.14 28.40
N ALA A 89 20.77 9.82 28.78
CA ALA A 89 22.11 9.30 28.57
C ALA A 89 22.24 7.96 29.31
N SER A 90 22.48 6.86 28.58
CA SER A 90 22.60 5.54 29.20
C SER A 90 23.97 5.34 29.84
N GLN A 91 25.02 5.94 29.27
CA GLN A 91 26.40 5.86 29.78
C GLN A 91 27.28 6.90 29.06
N THR A 92 28.15 7.60 29.80
CA THR A 92 29.21 8.43 29.22
C THR A 92 30.54 7.70 29.34
N ILE A 93 31.19 7.38 28.23
CA ILE A 93 32.58 6.90 28.24
C ILE A 93 33.47 8.12 28.02
N LYS A 94 34.17 8.55 29.08
CA LYS A 94 35.19 9.61 28.97
C LYS A 94 36.54 8.97 28.73
N ALA A 95 36.96 8.87 27.47
CA ALA A 95 38.31 8.44 27.12
C ALA A 95 38.99 9.53 26.29
N SER A 96 40.04 10.14 26.85
CA SER A 96 41.05 10.94 26.12
C SER A 96 40.50 11.86 25.01
N GLY A 97 39.62 12.80 25.35
CA GLY A 97 39.13 13.82 24.41
C GLY A 97 37.99 13.37 23.49
N PHE A 98 37.51 12.13 23.63
CA PHE A 98 36.29 11.62 22.99
C PHE A 98 35.23 11.38 24.06
N ASP A 99 34.22 12.25 24.11
CA ASP A 99 33.02 12.06 24.93
C ASP A 99 31.98 11.35 24.06
N GLU A 100 32.00 10.01 24.06
CA GLU A 100 30.98 9.22 23.37
C GLU A 100 29.84 8.91 24.36
N GLN A 101 28.63 9.32 24.00
CA GLN A 101 27.41 9.07 24.77
C GLN A 101 26.50 8.19 23.93
N PHE A 102 26.10 7.04 24.48
CA PHE A 102 25.04 6.24 23.89
C PHE A 102 23.69 6.71 24.41
N TYR A 103 22.83 7.13 23.48
CA TYR A 103 21.46 7.50 23.75
C TYR A 103 20.54 6.43 23.17
N ILE A 104 19.56 5.99 23.97
CA ILE A 104 18.61 4.96 23.55
C ILE A 104 17.82 5.44 22.31
N GLU A 105 17.54 6.73 22.25
CA GLU A 105 16.82 7.38 21.17
C GLU A 105 17.58 7.36 19.83
N ASP A 106 18.90 7.18 19.87
CA ASP A 106 19.75 7.08 18.68
C ASP A 106 19.86 5.63 18.15
N ALA A 107 19.40 4.64 18.93
CA ALA A 107 19.47 3.22 18.58
C ALA A 107 18.93 2.90 17.16
N PRO A 108 17.80 3.46 16.70
CA PRO A 108 17.31 3.21 15.33
C PRO A 108 18.25 3.68 14.22
N TYR A 109 19.06 4.71 14.48
CA TYR A 109 20.01 5.26 13.49
C TYR A 109 21.33 4.51 13.43
N VAL A 110 21.71 3.82 14.51
CA VAL A 110 22.95 3.03 14.58
C VAL A 110 22.71 1.53 14.36
N SER A 111 21.49 1.04 14.60
CA SER A 111 21.12 -0.35 14.39
C SER A 111 21.09 -0.71 12.89
N GLN A 112 21.58 -1.90 12.56
CA GLN A 112 21.48 -2.47 11.21
C GLN A 112 20.15 -3.21 10.98
N THR A 113 19.41 -3.55 12.04
CA THR A 113 18.25 -4.44 11.96
C THR A 113 16.91 -3.71 12.04
N GLY A 114 16.85 -2.53 12.67
CA GLY A 114 15.63 -1.74 12.78
C GLY A 114 15.61 -0.57 11.82
N ASP A 115 14.46 -0.23 11.25
CA ASP A 115 14.31 0.97 10.41
C ASP A 115 14.56 2.24 11.22
N PRO A 116 15.28 3.22 10.66
CA PRO A 116 15.32 4.57 11.24
C PRO A 116 13.92 5.23 11.11
N PRO A 117 13.59 6.23 11.94
CA PRO A 117 12.22 6.67 12.15
C PRO A 117 11.50 7.16 10.89
N ALA A 118 12.15 7.90 9.99
CA ALA A 118 11.48 8.36 8.77
C ALA A 118 11.16 7.19 7.85
N THR A 119 12.13 6.30 7.58
CA THR A 119 11.90 5.05 6.84
C THR A 119 10.78 4.22 7.46
N ALA A 120 10.78 4.07 8.78
CA ALA A 120 9.80 3.26 9.50
C ALA A 120 8.37 3.84 9.35
N ALA A 121 8.23 5.17 9.32
CA ALA A 121 6.94 5.83 9.10
C ALA A 121 6.40 5.61 7.68
N PHE A 122 7.22 5.73 6.64
CA PHE A 122 6.80 5.43 5.27
C PHE A 122 6.46 3.96 5.09
N ARG A 123 7.30 3.04 5.60
CA ARG A 123 7.06 1.59 5.50
C ARG A 123 5.75 1.20 6.16
N ARG A 124 5.50 1.67 7.38
CA ARG A 124 4.25 1.38 8.10
C ARG A 124 3.02 2.06 7.47
N SER A 125 3.19 3.20 6.82
CA SER A 125 2.11 3.85 6.07
C SER A 125 1.65 3.01 4.89
N ILE A 126 2.58 2.45 4.11
CA ILE A 126 2.24 1.51 3.03
C ILE A 126 1.64 0.21 3.59
N ALA A 127 2.18 -0.32 4.71
CA ALA A 127 1.63 -1.49 5.37
C ALA A 127 0.18 -1.28 5.84
N ALA A 128 -0.17 -0.09 6.33
CA ALA A 128 -1.55 0.24 6.71
C ALA A 128 -2.51 0.16 5.50
N VAL A 129 -2.07 0.61 4.33
CA VAL A 129 -2.85 0.47 3.09
C VAL A 129 -3.00 -1.01 2.69
N ALA A 130 -1.95 -1.82 2.88
CA ALA A 130 -2.01 -3.27 2.64
C ALA A 130 -3.10 -3.93 3.50
N VAL A 131 -3.07 -3.69 4.81
CA VAL A 131 -4.05 -4.25 5.76
C VAL A 131 -5.46 -3.75 5.43
N PHE A 132 -5.62 -2.49 5.02
CA PHE A 132 -6.92 -1.99 4.56
C PHE A 132 -7.43 -2.75 3.34
N ASN A 133 -6.57 -3.00 2.34
CA ASN A 133 -6.94 -3.79 1.17
C ASN A 133 -7.31 -5.23 1.54
N ASP A 134 -6.65 -5.83 2.54
CA ASP A 134 -7.00 -7.15 3.07
C ASP A 134 -8.36 -7.16 3.77
N ILE A 135 -8.70 -6.10 4.52
CA ILE A 135 -10.03 -5.91 5.12
C ILE A 135 -11.11 -5.83 4.03
N VAL A 136 -10.87 -5.04 2.97
CA VAL A 136 -11.78 -4.90 1.83
C VAL A 136 -12.01 -6.25 1.15
N LEU A 137 -10.93 -6.99 0.88
CA LEU A 137 -11.00 -8.31 0.27
C LEU A 137 -11.73 -9.31 1.18
N ALA A 138 -11.39 -9.37 2.47
CA ALA A 138 -12.06 -10.23 3.44
C ALA A 138 -13.56 -9.95 3.50
N TYR A 139 -13.96 -8.68 3.42
CA TYR A 139 -15.37 -8.30 3.38
C TYR A 139 -16.04 -8.84 2.11
N ALA A 140 -15.41 -8.63 0.94
CA ALA A 140 -15.90 -9.11 -0.36
C ALA A 140 -16.01 -10.65 -0.43
N GLU A 141 -15.11 -11.37 0.24
CA GLU A 141 -15.14 -12.83 0.35
C GLU A 141 -16.24 -13.36 1.29
N GLY A 142 -17.00 -12.47 1.94
CA GLY A 142 -18.04 -12.89 2.88
C GLY A 142 -17.51 -13.39 4.22
N ARG A 143 -16.23 -13.13 4.57
CA ARG A 143 -15.63 -13.56 5.86
C ARG A 143 -16.41 -13.02 7.05
N SER A 144 -16.39 -13.74 8.17
CA SER A 144 -17.22 -13.42 9.34
C SER A 144 -16.91 -12.04 9.93
N LEU A 145 -17.91 -11.42 10.58
CA LEU A 145 -17.72 -10.10 11.21
C LEU A 145 -16.61 -10.13 12.29
N SER A 146 -16.44 -11.24 13.01
CA SER A 146 -15.37 -11.41 14.00
C SER A 146 -13.98 -11.43 13.37
N GLU A 147 -13.82 -12.00 12.18
CA GLU A 147 -12.56 -11.94 11.42
C GLU A 147 -12.29 -10.51 10.96
N LEU A 148 -13.28 -9.84 10.38
CA LEU A 148 -13.17 -8.45 9.93
C LEU A 148 -12.75 -7.48 11.06
N LYS A 149 -13.32 -7.66 12.25
CA LYS A 149 -12.92 -6.88 13.44
C LYS A 149 -11.49 -7.14 13.87
N ARG A 150 -11.01 -8.38 13.73
CA ARG A 150 -9.62 -8.72 14.05
C ARG A 150 -8.66 -8.01 13.11
N GLU A 151 -8.96 -8.03 11.80
CA GLU A 151 -8.16 -7.32 10.80
C GLU A 151 -8.19 -5.79 11.03
N ALA A 152 -9.34 -5.24 11.41
CA ALA A 152 -9.43 -3.82 11.80
C ALA A 152 -8.57 -3.49 13.03
N ALA A 153 -8.49 -4.40 14.02
CA ALA A 153 -7.59 -4.22 15.16
C ALA A 153 -6.10 -4.25 14.73
N VAL A 154 -5.72 -5.11 13.78
CA VAL A 154 -4.38 -5.14 13.18
C VAL A 154 -4.07 -3.82 12.47
N LEU A 155 -5.02 -3.28 11.71
CA LEU A 155 -4.89 -1.96 11.08
C LEU A 155 -4.62 -0.89 12.15
N GLY A 156 -5.40 -0.91 13.24
CA GLY A 156 -5.21 0.00 14.36
C GLY A 156 -3.82 -0.06 14.98
N SER A 157 -3.23 -1.26 15.16
CA SER A 157 -1.87 -1.41 15.68
C SER A 157 -0.80 -0.92 14.71
N VAL A 158 -0.91 -1.27 13.42
CA VAL A 158 0.06 -0.84 12.38
C VAL A 158 0.08 0.69 12.28
N VAL A 159 -1.11 1.31 12.30
CA VAL A 159 -1.25 2.77 12.27
C VAL A 159 -0.69 3.43 13.53
N GLN A 160 -0.90 2.84 14.71
CA GLN A 160 -0.32 3.35 15.95
C GLN A 160 1.21 3.34 15.92
N GLU A 161 1.81 2.26 15.41
CA GLU A 161 3.26 2.20 15.23
C GLU A 161 3.77 3.21 14.19
N ALA A 162 3.01 3.43 13.12
CA ALA A 162 3.32 4.46 12.12
C ALA A 162 3.29 5.86 12.75
N LEU A 163 2.31 6.16 13.61
CA LEU A 163 2.22 7.42 14.36
C LEU A 163 3.42 7.62 15.30
N HIS A 164 3.84 6.56 16.00
CA HIS A 164 5.05 6.61 16.83
C HIS A 164 6.30 6.90 15.99
N ALA A 165 6.42 6.29 14.80
CA ALA A 165 7.52 6.56 13.89
C ALA A 165 7.50 7.99 13.35
N VAL A 166 6.33 8.53 12.99
CA VAL A 166 6.18 9.94 12.58
C VAL A 166 6.59 10.89 13.71
N GLY A 167 6.22 10.59 14.96
CA GLY A 167 6.65 11.39 16.12
C GLY A 167 8.17 11.33 16.39
N GLY A 168 8.82 10.21 16.03
CA GLY A 168 10.27 10.04 16.09
C GLY A 168 11.01 10.58 14.86
N ALA A 169 10.34 10.69 13.71
CA ALA A 169 10.88 11.18 12.46
C ALA A 169 11.14 12.69 12.57
N ARG A 170 12.41 13.02 12.76
CA ARG A 170 12.92 14.37 12.69
C ARG A 170 13.14 14.77 11.24
N VAL A 171 13.35 16.08 11.02
CA VAL A 171 13.77 16.67 9.73
C VAL A 171 15.22 16.25 9.40
N ILE A 172 15.50 14.95 9.34
CA ILE A 172 16.74 14.42 8.79
C ILE A 172 16.55 14.45 7.27
N GLY A 173 17.31 15.31 6.60
CA GLY A 173 17.19 15.50 5.16
C GLY A 173 15.92 16.20 4.70
N GLY A 174 15.28 17.03 5.54
CA GLY A 174 14.09 17.80 5.12
C GLY A 174 12.77 17.03 5.20
N LEU A 175 12.78 15.77 5.63
CA LEU A 175 11.59 14.94 5.75
C LEU A 175 10.74 15.38 6.95
N SER A 176 9.67 16.13 6.67
CA SER A 176 8.61 16.48 7.62
C SER A 176 7.33 15.77 7.19
N MET A 177 6.72 14.99 8.10
CA MET A 177 5.53 14.18 7.79
C MET A 177 4.26 14.52 8.61
N PRO A 178 3.94 15.81 8.86
CA PRO A 178 2.74 16.16 9.63
C PRO A 178 1.46 15.69 8.94
N ALA A 179 1.41 15.74 7.60
CA ALA A 179 0.28 15.25 6.82
C ALA A 179 0.07 13.73 6.96
N VAL A 180 1.15 12.93 7.05
CA VAL A 180 1.07 11.48 7.24
C VAL A 180 0.45 11.19 8.61
N GLY A 181 0.93 11.87 9.65
CA GLY A 181 0.41 11.73 11.00
C GLY A 181 -1.08 12.05 11.11
N ALA A 182 -1.54 13.12 10.45
CA ALA A 182 -2.95 13.48 10.42
C ALA A 182 -3.81 12.41 9.74
N ALA A 183 -3.40 11.92 8.57
CA ALA A 183 -4.12 10.87 7.84
C ALA A 183 -4.17 9.56 8.66
N LEU A 184 -3.04 9.15 9.24
CA LEU A 184 -2.96 7.97 10.12
C LEU A 184 -3.88 8.09 11.34
N THR A 185 -3.96 9.27 11.97
CA THR A 185 -4.86 9.48 13.13
C THR A 185 -6.31 9.23 12.76
N LEU A 186 -6.74 9.67 11.57
CA LEU A 186 -8.10 9.43 11.07
C LEU A 186 -8.34 7.96 10.75
N VAL A 187 -7.39 7.28 10.10
CA VAL A 187 -7.49 5.84 9.85
C VAL A 187 -7.57 5.05 11.15
N LYS A 188 -6.80 5.42 12.18
CA LYS A 188 -6.87 4.79 13.50
C LYS A 188 -8.26 4.92 14.12
N ALA A 189 -8.83 6.13 14.11
CA ALA A 189 -10.17 6.35 14.65
C ALA A 189 -11.22 5.50 13.91
N GLY A 190 -11.09 5.37 12.59
CA GLY A 190 -11.92 4.48 11.78
C GLY A 190 -11.79 3.01 12.12
N ALA A 191 -10.56 2.53 12.28
CA ALA A 191 -10.28 1.15 12.68
C ALA A 191 -10.88 0.83 14.06
N ASP A 192 -10.68 1.72 15.03
CA ASP A 192 -11.25 1.58 16.39
C ASP A 192 -12.79 1.57 16.34
N GLN A 193 -13.41 2.41 15.50
CA GLN A 193 -14.85 2.39 15.26
C GLN A 193 -15.33 1.07 14.64
N ALA A 194 -14.60 0.54 13.64
CA ALA A 194 -14.97 -0.68 12.93
C ALA A 194 -15.02 -1.91 13.86
N VAL A 195 -14.13 -1.98 14.86
CA VAL A 195 -14.12 -3.03 15.88
C VAL A 195 -15.41 -3.04 16.72
N ALA A 196 -16.03 -1.88 16.93
CA ALA A 196 -17.22 -1.74 17.76
C ALA A 196 -18.54 -2.12 17.05
N LEU A 197 -18.54 -2.29 15.72
CA LEU A 197 -19.78 -2.43 14.94
C LEU A 197 -20.48 -3.78 15.13
N ALA A 198 -21.82 -3.78 15.19
CA ALA A 198 -22.61 -5.00 15.43
C ALA A 198 -23.04 -5.73 14.14
N SER A 199 -22.90 -5.12 12.97
CA SER A 199 -23.40 -5.67 11.70
C SER A 199 -22.42 -5.51 10.54
N ARG A 200 -22.55 -6.37 9.53
CA ARG A 200 -21.78 -6.30 8.29
C ARG A 200 -22.08 -5.06 7.47
N ALA A 201 -23.35 -4.64 7.42
CA ALA A 201 -23.75 -3.44 6.69
C ALA A 201 -23.07 -2.19 7.28
N ALA A 202 -23.08 -2.05 8.61
CA ALA A 202 -22.37 -0.96 9.28
C ALA A 202 -20.85 -1.05 9.04
N PHE A 203 -20.28 -2.26 9.04
CA PHE A 203 -18.86 -2.46 8.75
C PHE A 203 -18.49 -2.00 7.34
N ARG A 204 -19.30 -2.37 6.33
CA ARG A 204 -19.14 -1.88 4.95
C ARG A 204 -19.14 -0.36 4.90
N ASP A 205 -20.13 0.27 5.53
CA ASP A 205 -20.28 1.72 5.50
C ASP A 205 -19.08 2.40 6.18
N ALA A 206 -18.54 1.80 7.25
CA ALA A 206 -17.31 2.28 7.88
C ALA A 206 -16.07 2.12 6.99
N VAL A 207 -15.91 0.98 6.29
CA VAL A 207 -14.80 0.77 5.34
C VAL A 207 -14.84 1.78 4.21
N VAL A 208 -16.03 1.99 3.61
CA VAL A 208 -16.24 3.00 2.56
C VAL A 208 -15.90 4.39 3.08
N ALA A 209 -16.36 4.75 4.28
CA ALA A 209 -16.06 6.04 4.89
C ALA A 209 -14.56 6.27 5.20
N GLN A 210 -13.75 5.21 5.28
CA GLN A 210 -12.29 5.32 5.45
C GLN A 210 -11.52 5.53 4.13
N GLN A 211 -12.15 5.35 2.97
CA GLN A 211 -11.49 5.52 1.67
C GLN A 211 -10.72 6.84 1.53
N PRO A 212 -11.27 8.02 1.92
CA PRO A 212 -10.54 9.28 1.80
C PRO A 212 -9.27 9.32 2.66
N ASN A 213 -9.29 8.68 3.84
CA ASN A 213 -8.15 8.66 4.75
C ASN A 213 -7.03 7.75 4.22
N ILE A 214 -7.39 6.62 3.60
CA ILE A 214 -6.44 5.73 2.93
C ILE A 214 -5.85 6.40 1.68
N ASP A 215 -6.67 7.09 0.89
CA ASP A 215 -6.18 7.90 -0.24
C ASP A 215 -5.22 9.00 0.24
N ALA A 216 -5.52 9.65 1.36
CA ALA A 216 -4.66 10.67 1.95
C ALA A 216 -3.29 10.11 2.39
N ILE A 217 -3.22 8.87 2.88
CA ILE A 217 -1.94 8.20 3.15
C ILE A 217 -1.15 8.04 1.84
N LEU A 218 -1.78 7.50 0.78
CA LEU A 218 -1.12 7.30 -0.52
C LEU A 218 -0.64 8.63 -1.14
N VAL A 219 -1.46 9.68 -1.07
CA VAL A 219 -1.08 11.05 -1.47
C VAL A 219 0.12 11.52 -0.69
N THR A 220 0.13 11.35 0.63
CA THR A 220 1.22 11.88 1.44
C THR A 220 2.51 11.12 1.19
N VAL A 221 2.44 9.80 1.01
CA VAL A 221 3.62 9.00 0.64
C VAL A 221 4.16 9.46 -0.72
N ARG A 222 3.28 9.65 -1.70
CA ARG A 222 3.62 10.19 -3.03
C ARG A 222 4.28 11.55 -2.93
N ASP A 223 3.66 12.49 -2.22
CA ASP A 223 4.13 13.88 -2.10
C ASP A 223 5.40 13.99 -1.24
N GLY A 224 5.72 12.97 -0.44
CA GLY A 224 7.01 12.82 0.26
C GLY A 224 8.18 12.41 -0.64
N THR A 225 7.92 11.98 -1.89
CA THR A 225 8.95 11.50 -2.82
C THR A 225 10.09 12.49 -3.09
N PRO A 226 9.86 13.80 -3.27
CA PRO A 226 10.95 14.76 -3.46
C PRO A 226 11.94 14.80 -2.28
N ALA A 227 11.43 14.65 -1.05
CA ALA A 227 12.28 14.61 0.13
C ALA A 227 13.03 13.27 0.25
N ILE A 228 12.42 12.15 -0.15
CA ILE A 228 13.11 10.86 -0.30
C ILE A 228 14.23 10.97 -1.34
N PHE A 229 13.97 11.60 -2.49
CA PHE A 229 14.97 11.85 -3.52
C PHE A 229 16.14 12.68 -2.97
N GLY A 230 15.86 13.78 -2.27
CA GLY A 230 16.87 14.61 -1.63
C GLY A 230 17.71 13.84 -0.61
N LEU A 231 17.09 12.97 0.19
CA LEU A 231 17.80 12.11 1.13
C LEU A 231 18.72 11.10 0.42
N LEU A 232 18.23 10.43 -0.62
CA LEU A 232 18.99 9.41 -1.36
C LEU A 232 20.12 9.99 -2.21
N THR A 233 19.98 11.22 -2.69
CA THR A 233 20.91 11.82 -3.67
C THR A 233 21.80 12.91 -3.12
N GLY A 234 21.56 13.40 -1.90
CA GLY A 234 22.32 14.52 -1.32
C GLY A 234 23.84 14.30 -1.34
N ASP A 235 24.31 13.18 -0.77
CA ASP A 235 25.74 12.87 -0.73
C ASP A 235 26.33 12.60 -2.13
N LEU A 236 25.54 12.05 -3.04
CA LEU A 236 25.94 11.83 -4.44
C LEU A 236 26.11 13.16 -5.19
N ALA A 237 25.21 14.11 -4.96
CA ALA A 237 25.27 15.43 -5.58
C ALA A 237 26.51 16.22 -5.10
N ASP A 238 26.79 16.17 -3.80
CA ASP A 238 28.00 16.77 -3.22
C ASP A 238 29.26 16.10 -3.81
N SER A 239 29.28 14.77 -3.90
CA SER A 239 30.41 14.02 -4.47
C SER A 239 30.62 14.29 -5.96
N ALA A 240 29.54 14.43 -6.73
CA ALA A 240 29.58 14.81 -8.14
C ALA A 240 30.16 16.22 -8.32
N LYS A 241 29.71 17.16 -7.50
CA LYS A 241 30.22 18.53 -7.48
C LYS A 241 31.72 18.56 -7.17
N ASP A 242 32.13 17.89 -6.11
CA ASP A 242 33.53 17.84 -5.71
C ASP A 242 34.44 17.22 -6.78
N ALA A 243 33.97 16.18 -7.48
CA ALA A 243 34.69 15.59 -8.60
C ALA A 243 34.85 16.56 -9.79
N MET A 244 33.78 17.31 -10.12
CA MET A 244 33.83 18.34 -11.17
C MET A 244 34.80 19.47 -10.80
N ASP A 245 34.78 19.93 -9.56
CA ASP A 245 35.65 21.02 -9.08
C ASP A 245 37.14 20.61 -9.14
N ARG A 246 37.46 19.30 -9.03
CA ARG A 246 38.80 18.73 -9.24
C ARG A 246 39.15 18.44 -10.71
N GLY A 247 38.22 18.65 -11.65
CA GLY A 247 38.39 18.30 -13.07
C GLY A 247 38.22 16.81 -13.40
N ASP A 248 37.81 15.98 -12.45
CA ASP A 248 37.55 14.54 -12.65
C ASP A 248 36.15 14.31 -13.21
N LYS A 249 36.00 14.58 -14.50
CA LYS A 249 34.73 14.42 -15.22
C LYS A 249 34.24 12.98 -15.24
N ALA A 250 35.15 11.99 -15.24
CA ALA A 250 34.77 10.58 -15.31
C ALA A 250 34.04 10.16 -14.02
N THR A 251 34.61 10.47 -12.86
CA THR A 251 33.98 10.18 -11.57
C THR A 251 32.68 10.96 -11.38
N ALA A 252 32.64 12.24 -11.78
CA ALA A 252 31.41 13.04 -11.70
C ALA A 252 30.25 12.39 -12.48
N GLN A 253 30.52 11.83 -13.67
CA GLN A 253 29.50 11.18 -14.48
C GLN A 253 28.93 9.90 -13.85
N VAL A 254 29.73 9.17 -13.05
CA VAL A 254 29.23 8.01 -12.31
C VAL A 254 28.16 8.42 -11.30
N PHE A 255 28.44 9.46 -10.49
CA PHE A 255 27.47 9.97 -9.52
C PHE A 255 26.22 10.57 -10.18
N ILE A 256 26.38 11.31 -11.28
CA ILE A 256 25.25 11.84 -12.06
C ILE A 256 24.37 10.70 -12.57
N ALA A 257 24.95 9.62 -13.10
CA ALA A 257 24.19 8.47 -13.57
C ALA A 257 23.41 7.76 -12.44
N GLN A 258 23.98 7.68 -11.24
CA GLN A 258 23.28 7.15 -10.06
C GLN A 258 22.09 8.05 -9.65
N ILE A 259 22.27 9.37 -9.64
CA ILE A 259 21.20 10.35 -9.37
C ILE A 259 20.04 10.20 -10.37
N GLU A 260 20.35 10.07 -11.66
CA GLU A 260 19.32 9.84 -12.70
C GLU A 260 18.60 8.49 -12.52
N THR A 261 19.31 7.46 -12.04
CA THR A 261 18.71 6.16 -11.73
C THR A 261 17.72 6.27 -10.58
N TYR A 262 18.07 6.97 -9.50
CA TYR A 262 17.13 7.27 -8.40
C TYR A 262 15.93 8.10 -8.89
N ARG A 263 16.15 9.10 -9.75
CA ARG A 263 15.08 9.94 -10.30
C ARG A 263 14.06 9.09 -11.06
N LYS A 264 14.54 8.20 -11.94
CA LYS A 264 13.68 7.30 -12.70
C LYS A 264 12.92 6.35 -11.78
N MET A 265 13.62 5.69 -10.85
CA MET A 265 13.03 4.75 -9.91
C MET A 265 11.88 5.39 -9.10
N LEU A 266 12.12 6.57 -8.54
CA LEU A 266 11.12 7.28 -7.75
C LEU A 266 9.98 7.84 -8.60
N SER A 267 10.24 8.21 -9.87
CA SER A 267 9.18 8.61 -10.81
C SER A 267 8.26 7.43 -11.12
N ASP A 268 8.83 6.24 -11.39
CA ASP A 268 8.05 5.02 -11.60
C ASP A 268 7.23 4.66 -10.36
N TRP A 269 7.78 4.86 -9.17
CA TRP A 269 7.08 4.65 -7.90
C TRP A 269 5.93 5.64 -7.66
N VAL A 270 6.09 6.92 -8.00
CA VAL A 270 5.00 7.91 -7.93
C VAL A 270 3.84 7.51 -8.83
N LEU A 271 4.13 7.09 -10.06
CA LEU A 271 3.10 6.64 -10.99
C LEU A 271 2.41 5.36 -10.48
N LEU A 272 3.19 4.45 -9.88
CA LEU A 272 2.66 3.24 -9.23
C LEU A 272 1.67 3.57 -8.10
N LEU A 273 1.96 4.60 -7.29
CA LEU A 273 1.06 5.08 -6.24
C LEU A 273 -0.21 5.73 -6.80
N ASP A 274 -0.10 6.51 -7.88
CA ASP A 274 -1.26 7.11 -8.55
C ASP A 274 -2.17 6.07 -9.21
N ASP A 275 -1.59 5.04 -9.83
CA ASP A 275 -2.33 3.90 -10.39
C ASP A 275 -3.05 3.12 -9.28
N THR A 276 -2.38 2.92 -8.13
CA THR A 276 -2.96 2.27 -6.95
C THR A 276 -4.17 3.03 -6.41
N ARG A 277 -4.09 4.37 -6.31
CA ARG A 277 -5.20 5.21 -5.85
C ARG A 277 -6.41 5.11 -6.76
N THR A 278 -6.18 5.09 -8.07
CA THR A 278 -7.23 4.93 -9.07
C THR A 278 -7.93 3.58 -8.90
N ALA A 279 -7.16 2.50 -8.76
CA ALA A 279 -7.70 1.16 -8.53
C ALA A 279 -8.45 1.02 -7.19
N LEU A 280 -7.96 1.68 -6.13
CA LEU A 280 -8.64 1.73 -4.83
C LEU A 280 -10.01 2.43 -4.92
N ARG A 281 -10.09 3.56 -5.63
CA ARG A 281 -11.37 4.28 -5.79
C ARG A 281 -12.38 3.47 -6.60
N ALA A 282 -11.94 2.86 -7.70
CA ALA A 282 -12.76 1.94 -8.50
C ALA A 282 -13.28 0.77 -7.64
N THR A 283 -12.40 0.20 -6.81
CA THR A 283 -12.69 -0.84 -5.83
C THR A 283 -13.82 -0.41 -4.88
N ILE A 284 -13.69 0.76 -4.24
CA ILE A 284 -14.69 1.23 -3.27
C ILE A 284 -16.01 1.60 -3.95
N ALA A 285 -15.98 2.22 -5.13
CA ALA A 285 -17.19 2.52 -5.90
C ALA A 285 -18.00 1.25 -6.25
N ALA A 286 -17.31 0.14 -6.57
CA ALA A 286 -17.95 -1.14 -6.80
C ALA A 286 -18.62 -1.71 -5.53
N MET A 287 -18.08 -1.41 -4.34
CA MET A 287 -18.71 -1.80 -3.07
C MET A 287 -19.96 -0.98 -2.72
N GLU A 288 -20.01 0.28 -3.16
CA GLU A 288 -21.15 1.18 -2.95
C GLU A 288 -22.35 0.81 -3.84
N HIS A 289 -22.09 0.25 -5.02
CA HIS A 289 -23.11 -0.05 -6.03
C HIS A 289 -23.13 -1.52 -6.49
N PRO A 290 -23.39 -2.49 -5.59
CA PRO A 290 -23.27 -3.92 -5.90
C PRO A 290 -24.32 -4.46 -6.90
N TYR A 291 -25.37 -3.70 -7.22
CA TYR A 291 -26.50 -4.13 -8.06
C TYR A 291 -26.80 -3.17 -9.23
N GLY A 292 -25.89 -2.26 -9.57
CA GLY A 292 -26.08 -1.35 -10.71
C GLY A 292 -26.19 -2.13 -12.02
N CYS A 293 -27.18 -1.78 -12.86
CA CYS A 293 -27.37 -2.38 -14.19
C CYS A 293 -26.33 -1.90 -15.23
N ASP A 294 -25.46 -0.95 -14.86
CA ASP A 294 -24.37 -0.53 -15.73
C ASP A 294 -23.28 -1.59 -15.74
N PRO A 295 -22.92 -2.14 -16.91
CA PRO A 295 -21.86 -3.14 -17.00
C PRO A 295 -20.58 -2.54 -16.40
N PRO A 296 -19.86 -3.29 -15.55
CA PRO A 296 -18.72 -2.75 -14.85
C PRO A 296 -17.64 -2.37 -15.86
N LEU A 297 -17.53 -1.07 -16.18
CA LEU A 297 -16.35 -0.46 -16.81
C LEU A 297 -15.05 -0.83 -16.05
N PHE A 298 -15.20 -1.31 -14.82
CA PHE A 298 -14.15 -1.71 -13.90
C PHE A 298 -13.25 -2.86 -14.36
N VAL A 299 -13.74 -3.89 -15.07
CA VAL A 299 -12.93 -5.12 -15.29
C VAL A 299 -11.73 -4.88 -16.21
N HIS A 300 -11.91 -4.14 -17.30
CA HIS A 300 -10.82 -3.88 -18.25
C HIS A 300 -9.83 -2.86 -17.71
N GLU A 301 -10.30 -1.87 -16.94
CA GLU A 301 -9.44 -0.88 -16.28
C GLU A 301 -8.57 -1.52 -15.19
N LEU A 302 -9.14 -2.43 -14.37
CA LEU A 302 -8.40 -3.17 -13.34
C LEU A 302 -7.34 -4.10 -13.93
N ALA A 303 -7.68 -4.82 -15.01
CA ALA A 303 -6.72 -5.70 -15.69
C ALA A 303 -5.56 -4.89 -16.30
N ALA A 304 -5.87 -3.78 -17.00
CA ALA A 304 -4.85 -2.90 -17.57
C ALA A 304 -3.99 -2.25 -16.47
N SER A 305 -4.59 -1.85 -15.34
CA SER A 305 -3.88 -1.33 -14.18
C SER A 305 -2.92 -2.38 -13.60
N ALA A 306 -3.36 -3.64 -13.46
CA ALA A 306 -2.49 -4.72 -12.96
C ALA A 306 -1.24 -4.94 -13.82
N ASP A 307 -1.38 -4.90 -15.15
CA ASP A 307 -0.25 -5.02 -16.08
C ASP A 307 0.72 -3.83 -15.99
N GLN A 308 0.18 -2.61 -15.87
CA GLN A 308 0.99 -1.40 -15.66
C GLN A 308 1.74 -1.45 -14.33
N LEU A 309 1.06 -1.84 -13.23
CA LEU A 309 1.66 -2.00 -11.91
C LEU A 309 2.81 -3.02 -11.97
N ARG A 310 2.62 -4.15 -12.64
CA ARG A 310 3.67 -5.17 -12.84
C ARG A 310 4.87 -4.61 -13.60
N ALA A 311 4.65 -3.93 -14.72
CA ALA A 311 5.73 -3.35 -15.52
C ALA A 311 6.53 -2.31 -14.72
N ARG A 312 5.86 -1.45 -13.94
CA ARG A 312 6.51 -0.45 -13.07
C ARG A 312 7.30 -1.10 -11.94
N THR A 313 6.75 -2.12 -11.27
CA THR A 313 7.48 -2.87 -10.23
C THR A 313 8.77 -3.49 -10.78
N GLU A 314 8.75 -4.08 -11.97
CA GLU A 314 9.97 -4.62 -12.59
C GLU A 314 10.95 -3.51 -12.99
N SER A 315 10.47 -2.35 -13.44
CA SER A 315 11.33 -1.17 -13.69
C SER A 315 12.06 -0.73 -12.42
N ILE A 316 11.34 -0.59 -11.29
CA ILE A 316 11.92 -0.25 -9.98
C ILE A 316 12.96 -1.29 -9.56
N ARG A 317 12.62 -2.58 -9.68
CA ARG A 317 13.53 -3.67 -9.33
C ARG A 317 14.84 -3.60 -10.11
N ASN A 318 14.75 -3.38 -11.43
CA ASN A 318 15.92 -3.25 -12.30
C ASN A 318 16.75 -2.00 -11.98
N ALA A 319 16.12 -0.90 -11.59
CA ALA A 319 16.82 0.30 -11.14
C ALA A 319 17.62 0.04 -9.86
N ILE A 320 17.05 -0.67 -8.88
CA ILE A 320 17.73 -1.05 -7.64
C ILE A 320 18.93 -1.97 -7.89
N VAL A 321 18.77 -2.96 -8.78
CA VAL A 321 19.88 -3.84 -9.18
C VAL A 321 21.00 -3.02 -9.84
N THR A 322 20.67 -2.04 -10.67
CA THR A 322 21.64 -1.14 -11.31
C THR A 322 22.40 -0.33 -10.25
N LEU A 323 21.68 0.27 -9.29
CA LEU A 323 22.30 1.05 -8.21
C LEU A 323 23.29 0.21 -7.39
N ARG A 324 22.89 -1.01 -7.00
CA ARG A 324 23.74 -1.91 -6.19
C ARG A 324 24.98 -2.42 -6.92
N ARG A 325 25.00 -2.42 -8.25
CA ARG A 325 26.19 -2.78 -9.04
C ARG A 325 27.17 -1.63 -9.23
N GLY A 326 26.70 -0.39 -9.00
CA GLY A 326 27.52 0.82 -9.12
C GLY A 326 28.13 1.31 -7.81
N LEU A 327 27.81 0.64 -6.69
CA LEU A 327 28.42 0.83 -5.36
C LEU A 327 29.57 -0.17 -5.17
#